data_AF-A0A2R6RVD6-F1
#
_entry.id   AF-A0A2R6RVD6-F1
#
_cell.length_a   1.000
_cell.length_b   1.000
_cell.length_c   1.000
_cell.angle_alpha   90.00
_cell.angle_beta   90.00
_cell.angle_gamma   90.00
#
_symmetry.space_group_name_H-M   'P 1'
#
loop_
_entity.id
_entity.type
_entity.pdbx_description
1 polymer ?
#
loop_
_entity_poly.entity_id
_entity_poly.type
_entity_poly.pdbx_seq_one_letter_code
_entity_poly.pdbx_strand_id
1 'polypeptide(L)'
;MVFKIAEQILGRTDSQENGTCATVFPLFEALDEDMKTEDLLEEEIFLRTCLIHTIIRIVVKFGGPAFAHFDQDVAASTPITSKQIPIHKTERYPLPAINIDESSRIGNAEVIDTIFKELGYTTVNKKSHGKVKIVHGDQLSVSRIGSVNPDSAVILKNWLVNPSGHANGFLPVDLLQEHMNFWVKVIYQAQGSSASWDWLETVSPCINVLRALAMQMNGDFMLG
;
A
#
# COMPACT_ATOMS: atom_id res chain seq x y z
N MET A 1 17.76 19.99 0.83
CA MET A 1 16.94 20.94 1.61
C MET A 1 16.00 20.10 2.46
N VAL A 2 16.18 20.11 3.78
CA VAL A 2 15.45 19.27 4.73
C VAL A 2 14.10 19.92 5.01
N PHE A 3 13.00 19.26 4.66
CA PHE A 3 11.64 19.69 5.01
C PHE A 3 11.49 19.66 6.53
N LYS A 4 11.63 20.81 7.20
CA LYS A 4 11.15 20.98 8.57
C LYS A 4 9.67 21.30 8.49
N ILE A 5 8.84 20.27 8.66
CA ILE A 5 7.41 20.45 8.97
C ILE A 5 7.37 21.19 10.32
N ALA A 6 6.97 22.45 10.28
CA ALA A 6 6.77 23.27 11.46
C ALA A 6 5.34 23.04 11.98
N GLU A 7 5.06 21.84 12.47
CA GLU A 7 3.88 21.58 13.29
C GLU A 7 4.38 21.18 14.67
N GLN A 8 4.30 22.13 15.59
CA GLN A 8 4.66 21.93 16.98
C GLN A 8 3.57 21.06 17.63
N ILE A 9 3.89 19.78 17.82
CA ILE A 9 3.03 18.82 18.51
C ILE A 9 2.97 19.22 19.99
N LEU A 10 1.93 19.96 20.37
CA LEU A 10 1.62 20.31 21.75
C LEU A 10 0.50 19.40 22.25
N GLY A 11 0.77 18.62 23.30
CA GLY A 11 -0.23 17.78 23.98
C GLY A 11 -0.19 16.31 23.57
N ARG A 12 0.74 15.55 24.14
CA ARG A 12 0.68 14.07 24.11
C ARG A 12 -0.32 13.60 25.15
N THR A 13 -1.31 12.82 24.73
CA THR A 13 -2.04 11.89 25.59
C THR A 13 -1.47 10.51 25.30
N ASP A 14 -1.10 9.74 26.34
CA ASP A 14 -0.36 8.47 26.19
C ASP A 14 -1.23 7.30 25.67
N SER A 15 -2.55 7.48 25.54
CA SER A 15 -3.46 6.50 24.95
C SER A 15 -3.67 6.80 23.47
N GLN A 16 -2.94 6.09 22.60
CA GLN A 16 -3.19 6.11 21.17
C GLN A 16 -4.11 4.94 20.81
N GLU A 17 -5.34 5.25 20.40
CA GLU A 17 -6.19 4.25 19.74
C GLU A 17 -5.54 3.86 18.42
N ASN A 18 -5.23 2.56 18.27
CA ASN A 18 -4.46 2.04 17.14
C ASN A 18 -5.35 1.12 16.30
N GLY A 19 -6.09 1.72 15.36
CA GLY A 19 -6.94 0.99 14.43
C GLY A 19 -6.20 0.34 13.27
N THR A 20 -6.79 -0.74 12.77
CA THR A 20 -6.48 -1.32 11.47
C THR A 20 -6.80 -0.30 10.39
N CYS A 21 -5.79 0.08 9.62
CA CYS A 21 -5.96 0.95 8.47
C CYS A 21 -5.81 0.10 7.21
N ALA A 22 -6.72 0.26 6.26
CA ALA A 22 -6.67 -0.42 4.97
C ALA A 22 -6.87 0.58 3.83
N THR A 23 -6.22 0.32 2.70
CA THR A 23 -6.38 1.11 1.48
C THR A 23 -6.74 0.19 0.33
N VAL A 24 -7.79 0.52 -0.40
CA VAL A 24 -8.24 -0.24 -1.57
C VAL A 24 -7.71 0.41 -2.84
N PHE A 25 -7.25 -0.42 -3.77
CA PHE A 25 -6.76 -0.04 -5.09
C PHE A 25 -7.58 -0.78 -6.14
N PRO A 26 -8.18 -0.08 -7.12
CA PRO A 26 -8.71 -0.75 -8.29
C PRO A 26 -7.56 -1.36 -9.09
N LEU A 27 -7.74 -2.59 -9.57
CA LEU A 27 -6.78 -3.23 -10.47
C LEU A 27 -6.84 -2.54 -11.84
N PHE A 28 -5.66 -2.28 -12.42
CA PHE A 28 -5.57 -1.60 -13.71
C PHE A 28 -6.14 -2.48 -14.83
N GLU A 29 -7.20 -1.99 -15.48
CA GLU A 29 -7.88 -2.65 -16.62
C GLU A 29 -8.26 -4.12 -16.38
N ALA A 30 -8.46 -4.53 -15.13
CA ALA A 30 -8.82 -5.91 -14.80
C ALA A 30 -10.33 -6.14 -14.89
N LEU A 31 -10.73 -7.24 -15.51
CA LEU A 31 -12.10 -7.72 -15.56
C LEU A 31 -12.33 -8.80 -14.52
N ASP A 32 -13.62 -8.99 -14.20
CA ASP A 32 -14.07 -10.03 -13.26
C ASP A 32 -13.66 -11.45 -13.70
N GLU A 33 -13.43 -11.66 -15.00
CA GLU A 33 -13.02 -12.93 -15.61
C GLU A 33 -11.50 -13.17 -15.59
N ASP A 34 -10.70 -12.14 -15.35
CA ASP A 34 -9.23 -12.23 -15.22
C ASP A 34 -8.82 -12.73 -13.83
N MET A 35 -9.75 -12.73 -12.88
CA MET A 35 -9.50 -13.04 -11.48
C MET A 35 -9.68 -14.52 -11.17
N LYS A 36 -9.33 -15.45 -12.07
CA LYS A 36 -9.49 -16.88 -11.82
C LYS A 36 -8.31 -17.46 -11.07
N THR A 37 -8.57 -18.35 -10.11
CA THR A 37 -7.51 -18.99 -9.31
C THR A 37 -6.64 -19.94 -10.13
N GLU A 38 -7.17 -20.51 -11.21
CA GLU A 38 -6.43 -21.41 -12.12
C GLU A 38 -5.36 -20.70 -12.95
N ASP A 39 -5.50 -19.38 -13.17
CA ASP A 39 -4.57 -18.56 -13.96
C ASP A 39 -3.37 -18.05 -13.14
N LEU A 40 -3.31 -18.41 -11.84
CA LEU A 40 -2.20 -18.07 -10.96
C LEU A 40 -0.95 -18.87 -11.34
N LEU A 41 -0.09 -18.28 -12.16
CA LEU A 41 1.22 -18.82 -12.51
C LEU A 41 2.29 -18.25 -11.57
N GLU A 42 3.13 -19.12 -11.01
CA GLU A 42 4.34 -18.71 -10.30
C GLU A 42 5.42 -18.26 -11.30
N GLU A 43 5.52 -16.96 -11.58
CA GLU A 43 6.63 -16.39 -12.38
C GLU A 43 7.94 -16.27 -11.56
N GLU A 44 8.33 -17.33 -10.86
CA GLU A 44 9.49 -17.34 -9.95
C GLU A 44 10.81 -17.03 -10.69
N ILE A 45 10.93 -17.46 -11.94
CA ILE A 45 12.14 -17.28 -12.77
C ILE A 45 12.40 -15.80 -13.08
N PHE A 46 11.38 -15.05 -13.51
CA PHE A 46 11.55 -13.64 -13.85
C PHE A 46 11.83 -12.81 -12.60
N LEU A 47 11.12 -13.10 -11.50
CA LEU A 47 11.41 -12.49 -10.20
C LEU A 47 12.86 -12.71 -9.77
N ARG A 48 13.37 -13.95 -9.89
CA ARG A 48 14.78 -14.26 -9.58
C ARG A 48 15.75 -13.45 -10.44
N THR A 49 15.47 -13.28 -11.73
CA THR A 49 16.27 -12.44 -12.64
C THR A 49 16.28 -10.97 -12.18
N CYS A 50 15.12 -10.41 -11.82
CA CYS A 50 15.01 -9.06 -11.28
C CYS A 50 15.77 -8.87 -9.96
N LEU A 51 15.72 -9.87 -9.07
CA LEU A 51 16.45 -9.85 -7.80
C LEU A 51 17.98 -9.88 -8.01
N ILE A 52 18.47 -10.76 -8.90
CA ILE A 52 19.89 -10.80 -9.26
C ILE A 52 20.35 -9.46 -9.84
N HIS A 53 19.58 -8.89 -10.78
CA HIS A 53 19.91 -7.58 -11.35
C HIS A 53 19.93 -6.47 -10.30
N THR A 54 18.97 -6.49 -9.37
CA THR A 54 18.93 -5.53 -8.24
C THR A 54 20.19 -5.63 -7.38
N ILE A 55 20.66 -6.84 -7.08
CA ILE A 55 21.91 -7.05 -6.33
C ILE A 55 23.10 -6.47 -7.11
N ILE A 56 23.19 -6.73 -8.41
CA ILE A 56 24.26 -6.19 -9.26
C ILE A 56 24.24 -4.65 -9.25
N ARG A 57 23.05 -4.02 -9.36
CA ARG A 57 22.89 -2.56 -9.25
C ARG A 57 23.37 -2.03 -7.90
N ILE A 58 23.08 -2.73 -6.80
CA ILE A 58 23.54 -2.34 -5.47
C ILE A 58 25.07 -2.39 -5.41
N VAL A 59 25.69 -3.46 -5.92
CA VAL A 59 27.15 -3.60 -5.96
C VAL A 59 27.79 -2.50 -6.81
N VAL A 60 27.25 -2.19 -7.99
CA VAL A 60 27.80 -1.14 -8.86
C VAL A 60 27.65 0.25 -8.26
N LYS A 61 26.50 0.56 -7.67
CA LYS A 61 26.25 1.87 -7.07
C LYS A 61 26.97 2.11 -5.75
N PHE A 62 27.09 1.08 -4.91
CA PHE A 62 27.55 1.23 -3.53
C PHE A 62 28.85 0.46 -3.23
N GLY A 63 29.37 -0.35 -4.14
CA GLY A 63 30.59 -1.14 -3.99
C GLY A 63 31.89 -0.35 -4.20
N GLY A 64 31.81 0.94 -4.51
CA GLY A 64 32.95 1.85 -4.64
C GLY A 64 33.50 2.02 -6.07
N PRO A 65 34.60 2.78 -6.25
CA PRO A 65 35.07 3.22 -7.57
C PRO A 65 35.42 2.08 -8.54
N ALA A 66 35.83 0.93 -7.99
CA ALA A 66 36.19 -0.23 -8.79
C ALA A 66 35.02 -0.78 -9.62
N PHE A 67 33.77 -0.57 -9.21
CA PHE A 67 32.59 -1.08 -9.93
C PHE A 67 31.87 -0.02 -10.75
N ALA A 68 32.20 1.26 -10.58
CA ALA A 68 31.48 2.38 -11.23
C ALA A 68 31.50 2.32 -12.76
N HIS A 69 32.53 1.71 -13.35
CA HIS A 69 32.64 1.56 -14.80
C HIS A 69 31.59 0.62 -15.42
N PHE A 70 30.95 -0.24 -14.61
CA PHE A 70 29.87 -1.12 -15.07
C PHE A 70 28.49 -0.47 -15.06
N ASP A 71 28.34 0.81 -14.67
CA ASP A 71 27.02 1.46 -14.54
C ASP A 71 26.21 1.42 -15.84
N GLN A 72 26.87 1.66 -16.98
CA GLN A 72 26.23 1.61 -18.30
C GLN A 72 25.80 0.18 -18.68
N ASP A 73 26.65 -0.82 -18.45
CA ASP A 73 26.36 -2.22 -18.76
C ASP A 73 25.21 -2.76 -17.89
N VAL A 74 25.18 -2.36 -16.62
CA VAL A 74 24.10 -2.73 -15.70
C VAL A 74 22.79 -2.06 -16.09
N ALA A 75 22.81 -0.78 -16.49
CA ALA A 75 21.62 -0.11 -17.00
C ALA A 75 21.07 -0.79 -18.26
N ALA A 76 21.95 -1.16 -19.20
CA ALA A 76 21.58 -1.83 -20.45
C ALA A 76 21.03 -3.25 -20.24
N SER A 77 21.43 -3.94 -19.17
CA SER A 77 20.99 -5.30 -18.84
C SER A 77 19.74 -5.36 -17.95
N THR A 78 19.03 -4.23 -17.77
CA THR A 78 17.80 -4.18 -16.96
C THR A 78 16.77 -5.18 -17.49
N PRO A 79 16.29 -6.13 -16.65
CA PRO A 79 15.26 -7.08 -17.06
C PRO A 79 13.99 -6.35 -17.47
N ILE A 80 13.51 -6.66 -18.67
CA ILE A 80 12.24 -6.17 -19.20
C ILE A 80 11.32 -7.34 -19.47
N THR A 81 10.03 -7.12 -19.29
CA THR A 81 8.96 -8.06 -19.65
C THR A 81 8.10 -7.44 -20.74
N SER A 82 7.53 -8.25 -21.62
CA SER A 82 6.54 -7.79 -22.60
C SER A 82 5.19 -7.45 -21.94
N LYS A 83 4.96 -7.91 -20.70
CA LYS A 83 3.71 -7.70 -19.94
C LYS A 83 3.77 -6.42 -19.08
N GLN A 84 4.26 -5.31 -19.63
CA GLN A 84 4.32 -4.05 -18.89
C GLN A 84 2.97 -3.35 -18.87
N ILE A 85 2.54 -2.91 -17.68
CA ILE A 85 1.39 -2.03 -17.55
C ILE A 85 1.74 -0.63 -18.08
N PRO A 86 0.82 0.05 -18.80
CA PRO A 86 0.99 1.45 -19.15
C PRO A 86 1.20 2.34 -17.92
N ILE A 87 1.98 3.41 -18.09
CA ILE A 87 2.18 4.40 -17.04
C ILE A 87 0.83 5.09 -16.78
N HIS A 88 0.33 4.95 -15.56
CA HIS A 88 -0.88 5.59 -15.11
C HIS A 88 -0.74 6.00 -13.65
N LYS A 89 -1.60 6.91 -13.20
CA LYS A 89 -1.71 7.25 -11.79
C LYS A 89 -2.64 6.23 -11.12
N THR A 90 -2.17 5.56 -10.08
CA THR A 90 -2.99 4.60 -9.34
C THR A 90 -3.98 5.34 -8.45
N GLU A 91 -5.27 5.05 -8.64
CA GLU A 91 -6.33 5.51 -7.75
C GLU A 91 -6.27 4.75 -6.43
N ARG A 92 -6.69 5.40 -5.34
CA ARG A 92 -6.62 4.80 -4.00
C ARG A 92 -7.75 5.32 -3.12
N TYR A 93 -8.33 4.41 -2.35
CA TYR A 93 -9.48 4.66 -1.50
C TYR A 93 -9.16 4.17 -0.09
N PRO A 94 -8.74 5.07 0.82
CA PRO A 94 -8.55 4.73 2.21
C PRO A 94 -9.89 4.32 2.81
N LEU A 95 -9.91 3.22 3.55
CA LEU A 95 -11.10 2.75 4.25
C LEU A 95 -11.19 3.39 5.65
N PRO A 96 -12.38 3.40 6.26
CA PRO A 96 -12.53 3.76 7.66
C PRO A 96 -11.61 2.90 8.53
N ALA A 97 -11.05 3.49 9.60
CA ALA A 97 -10.26 2.73 10.56
C ALA A 97 -11.14 1.68 11.25
N ILE A 98 -10.65 0.45 11.31
CA ILE A 98 -11.40 -0.67 11.88
C ILE A 98 -10.84 -0.99 13.27
N ASN A 99 -11.73 -1.15 14.25
CA ASN A 99 -11.38 -1.53 15.61
C ASN A 99 -11.42 -3.06 15.76
N ILE A 100 -10.41 -3.75 15.22
CA ILE A 100 -10.22 -5.20 15.35
C ILE A 100 -8.78 -5.50 15.78
N ASP A 101 -8.62 -6.48 16.66
CA ASP A 101 -7.31 -6.96 17.09
C ASP A 101 -6.66 -7.91 16.05
N GLU A 102 -5.82 -7.35 15.19
CA GLU A 102 -5.02 -8.08 14.19
C GLU A 102 -3.93 -9.00 14.78
N SER A 103 -3.72 -9.00 16.10
CA SER A 103 -2.72 -9.87 16.73
C SER A 103 -3.12 -11.35 16.70
N SER A 104 -4.42 -11.64 16.56
CA SER A 104 -5.00 -12.98 16.56
C SER A 104 -5.38 -13.47 15.15
N ARG A 105 -5.40 -14.80 14.94
CA ARG A 105 -5.90 -15.38 13.66
C ARG A 105 -7.37 -15.03 13.41
N ILE A 106 -8.18 -14.99 14.46
CA ILE A 106 -9.61 -14.66 14.37
C ILE A 106 -9.80 -13.21 13.93
N GLY A 107 -9.06 -12.28 14.55
CA GLY A 107 -9.14 -10.86 14.17
C GLY A 107 -8.69 -10.61 12.73
N ASN A 108 -7.67 -11.32 12.23
CA ASN A 108 -7.29 -11.24 10.81
C ASN A 108 -8.43 -11.69 9.87
N ALA A 109 -9.16 -12.76 10.23
CA ALA A 109 -10.32 -13.21 9.47
C ALA A 109 -11.40 -12.12 9.44
N GLU A 110 -11.67 -11.53 10.62
CA GLU A 110 -12.69 -10.52 10.81
C GLU A 110 -12.37 -9.21 10.07
N VAL A 111 -11.10 -8.80 10.01
CA VAL A 111 -10.65 -7.66 9.20
C VAL A 111 -10.98 -7.89 7.73
N ILE A 112 -10.63 -9.06 7.19
CA ILE A 112 -10.91 -9.40 5.80
C ILE A 112 -12.41 -9.40 5.52
N ASP A 113 -13.20 -10.07 6.35
CA ASP A 113 -14.65 -10.12 6.18
C ASP A 113 -15.29 -8.74 6.28
N THR A 114 -14.81 -7.88 7.19
CA THR A 114 -15.25 -6.49 7.33
C THR A 114 -14.94 -5.69 6.07
N ILE A 115 -13.70 -5.74 5.57
CA ILE A 115 -13.30 -5.05 4.34
C ILE A 115 -14.15 -5.51 3.15
N PHE A 116 -14.35 -6.81 2.97
CA PHE A 116 -15.16 -7.34 1.87
C PHE A 116 -16.63 -6.93 2.00
N LYS A 117 -17.18 -6.90 3.22
CA LYS A 117 -18.53 -6.41 3.48
C LYS A 117 -18.69 -4.93 3.14
N GLU A 118 -17.74 -4.08 3.54
CA GLU A 118 -17.71 -2.64 3.20
C GLU A 118 -17.67 -2.43 1.68
N LEU A 119 -16.95 -3.29 0.96
CA LEU A 119 -16.89 -3.30 -0.50
C LEU A 119 -18.14 -3.91 -1.17
N GLY A 120 -19.16 -4.30 -0.40
CA GLY A 120 -20.42 -4.84 -0.91
C GLY A 120 -20.40 -6.32 -1.29
N TYR A 121 -19.32 -7.05 -0.95
CA TYR A 121 -19.26 -8.49 -1.14
C TYR A 121 -20.02 -9.21 -0.01
N THR A 122 -21.29 -9.51 -0.26
CA THR A 122 -22.14 -10.25 0.68
C THR A 122 -22.32 -11.71 0.25
N THR A 123 -22.68 -12.57 1.20
CA THR A 123 -22.99 -14.00 0.96
C THR A 123 -24.09 -14.21 -0.08
N VAL A 124 -24.92 -13.19 -0.33
CA VAL A 124 -26.03 -13.19 -1.31
C VAL A 124 -25.54 -12.83 -2.72
N ASN A 125 -24.50 -12.02 -2.84
CA ASN A 125 -23.94 -11.57 -4.11
C ASN A 125 -22.68 -12.37 -4.47
N LYS A 126 -22.78 -13.72 -4.54
CA LYS A 126 -21.67 -14.68 -4.75
C LYS A 126 -20.84 -14.43 -6.03
N LYS A 127 -20.05 -13.36 -6.04
CA LYS A 127 -18.89 -13.16 -6.91
C LYS A 127 -17.67 -13.94 -6.42
N SER A 128 -17.81 -14.77 -5.38
CA SER A 128 -16.71 -15.20 -4.51
C SER A 128 -16.23 -16.65 -4.67
N HIS A 129 -16.86 -17.49 -5.51
CA HIS A 129 -16.36 -18.84 -5.76
C HIS A 129 -15.44 -18.86 -6.97
N GLY A 130 -14.21 -19.35 -6.79
CA GLY A 130 -13.20 -19.50 -7.85
C GLY A 130 -12.51 -18.20 -8.27
N LYS A 131 -12.74 -17.09 -7.54
CA LYS A 131 -12.08 -15.82 -7.80
C LYS A 131 -10.96 -15.52 -6.82
N VAL A 132 -9.87 -15.01 -7.36
CA VAL A 132 -8.70 -14.54 -6.64
C VAL A 132 -9.04 -13.30 -5.82
N LYS A 133 -8.75 -13.36 -4.52
CA LYS A 133 -8.76 -12.20 -3.63
C LYS A 133 -7.33 -11.77 -3.36
N ILE A 134 -6.96 -10.61 -3.88
CA ILE A 134 -5.61 -10.05 -3.69
C ILE A 134 -5.61 -9.24 -2.41
N VAL A 135 -4.79 -9.65 -1.45
CA VAL A 135 -4.57 -8.92 -0.20
C VAL A 135 -3.07 -8.70 -0.05
N HIS A 136 -2.70 -7.48 0.31
CA HIS A 136 -1.32 -7.09 0.57
C HIS A 136 -1.21 -6.49 1.96
N GLY A 137 -0.07 -6.72 2.60
CA GLY A 137 0.24 -6.23 3.94
C GLY A 137 1.65 -6.63 4.33
N ASP A 138 2.02 -6.36 5.57
CA ASP A 138 3.26 -6.87 6.13
C ASP A 138 3.25 -8.41 6.15
N GLN A 139 4.44 -9.00 6.16
CA GLN A 139 4.62 -10.45 6.00
C GLN A 139 3.86 -11.25 7.07
N LEU A 140 3.69 -10.69 8.27
CA LEU A 140 2.98 -11.35 9.36
C LEU A 140 1.47 -11.43 9.08
N SER A 141 0.84 -10.31 8.72
CA SER A 141 -0.59 -10.26 8.37
C SER A 141 -0.90 -11.14 7.17
N VAL A 142 -0.07 -11.06 6.12
CA VAL A 142 -0.13 -11.93 4.94
C VAL A 142 -0.09 -13.42 5.31
N SER A 143 0.86 -13.82 6.16
CA SER A 143 0.99 -15.23 6.58
C SER A 143 -0.23 -15.71 7.38
N ARG A 144 -0.83 -14.84 8.20
CA ARG A 144 -2.00 -15.14 9.01
C ARG A 144 -3.25 -15.24 8.15
N ILE A 145 -3.46 -14.31 7.23
CA ILE A 145 -4.58 -14.32 6.28
C ILE A 145 -4.54 -15.57 5.41
N GLY A 146 -3.37 -15.94 4.87
CA GLY A 146 -3.21 -17.18 4.09
C GLY A 146 -3.52 -18.45 4.90
N SER A 147 -3.32 -18.44 6.22
CA SER A 147 -3.70 -19.57 7.08
C SER A 147 -5.20 -19.69 7.35
N VAL A 148 -5.94 -18.58 7.20
CA VAL A 148 -7.37 -18.49 7.49
C VAL A 148 -8.20 -18.68 6.22
N ASN A 149 -7.74 -18.12 5.11
CA ASN A 149 -8.45 -18.17 3.83
C ASN A 149 -7.48 -18.58 2.71
N PRO A 150 -7.31 -19.89 2.48
CA PRO A 150 -6.37 -20.39 1.48
C PRO A 150 -6.79 -20.06 0.04
N ASP A 151 -8.06 -19.72 -0.20
CA ASP A 151 -8.58 -19.29 -1.52
C ASP A 151 -8.26 -17.82 -1.82
N SER A 152 -7.85 -17.04 -0.80
CA SER A 152 -7.27 -15.73 -1.03
C SER A 152 -5.87 -15.92 -1.60
N ALA A 153 -5.68 -15.58 -2.88
CA ALA A 153 -4.35 -15.54 -3.45
C ALA A 153 -3.59 -14.39 -2.81
N VAL A 154 -2.81 -14.73 -1.80
CA VAL A 154 -1.82 -13.85 -1.21
C VAL A 154 -0.65 -13.80 -2.18
N ILE A 155 -0.79 -13.02 -3.25
CA ILE A 155 0.25 -12.93 -4.29
C ILE A 155 1.37 -12.07 -3.75
N LEU A 156 2.33 -12.82 -3.21
CA LEU A 156 3.53 -12.39 -2.54
C LEU A 156 4.48 -11.64 -3.48
N LYS A 157 4.89 -10.47 -2.97
CA LYS A 157 6.14 -9.72 -3.25
C LYS A 157 6.06 -8.69 -4.37
N ASN A 158 6.13 -7.42 -3.94
CA ASN A 158 6.50 -6.24 -4.71
C ASN A 158 5.41 -5.68 -5.64
N TRP A 159 4.19 -5.53 -5.11
CA TRP A 159 3.20 -4.69 -5.76
C TRP A 159 3.66 -3.23 -5.74
N LEU A 160 3.57 -2.61 -6.90
CA LEU A 160 3.93 -1.22 -7.09
C LEU A 160 2.66 -0.41 -7.38
N VAL A 161 2.58 0.74 -6.75
CA VAL A 161 1.58 1.77 -7.00
C VAL A 161 2.29 2.99 -7.54
N ASN A 162 1.62 3.76 -8.39
CA ASN A 162 2.16 5.02 -8.90
C ASN A 162 1.29 6.19 -8.45
N PRO A 163 1.58 6.79 -7.28
CA PRO A 163 0.83 7.94 -6.78
C PRO A 163 0.91 9.18 -7.68
N SER A 164 1.93 9.28 -8.54
CA SER A 164 2.25 10.47 -9.32
C SER A 164 1.80 10.40 -10.77
N GLY A 165 1.69 9.20 -11.34
CA GLY A 165 1.49 8.99 -12.77
C GLY A 165 2.76 9.20 -13.61
N HIS A 166 3.94 9.35 -13.00
CA HIS A 166 5.21 9.52 -13.72
C HIS A 166 5.93 8.18 -13.93
N ALA A 167 6.75 8.08 -14.99
CA ALA A 167 7.48 6.86 -15.34
C ALA A 167 8.33 6.27 -14.19
N ASN A 168 8.97 7.14 -13.40
CA ASN A 168 9.82 6.76 -12.26
C ASN A 168 9.09 6.94 -10.90
N GLY A 169 7.76 6.99 -10.93
CA GLY A 169 6.92 7.28 -9.76
C GLY A 169 6.38 6.05 -9.03
N PHE A 170 6.76 4.85 -9.45
CA PHE A 170 6.31 3.61 -8.85
C PHE A 170 6.98 3.40 -7.48
N LEU A 171 6.16 3.08 -6.49
CA LEU A 171 6.55 2.85 -5.11
C LEU A 171 5.93 1.53 -4.62
N PRO A 172 6.62 0.76 -3.77
CA PRO A 172 6.01 -0.36 -3.06
C PRO A 172 4.72 0.04 -2.34
N VAL A 173 3.68 -0.79 -2.43
CA VAL A 173 2.40 -0.59 -1.72
C VAL A 173 2.61 -0.40 -0.21
N ASP A 174 3.55 -1.13 0.38
CA ASP A 174 3.86 -1.05 1.81
C ASP A 174 4.29 0.37 2.23
N LEU A 175 5.19 1.00 1.46
CA LEU A 175 5.60 2.39 1.72
C LEU A 175 4.44 3.38 1.62
N LEU A 176 3.49 3.13 0.70
CA LEU A 176 2.28 3.94 0.62
C LEU A 176 1.41 3.74 1.87
N GLN A 177 1.23 2.50 2.31
CA GLN A 177 0.41 2.17 3.49
C GLN A 177 1.02 2.75 4.77
N GLU A 178 2.33 2.66 4.96
CA GLU A 178 3.05 3.31 6.05
C GLU A 178 2.89 4.84 6.02
N HIS A 179 2.97 5.43 4.83
CA HIS A 179 2.74 6.87 4.68
C HIS A 179 1.31 7.25 5.06
N MET A 180 0.30 6.48 4.65
CA MET A 180 -1.10 6.71 5.03
C MET A 180 -1.30 6.57 6.54
N ASN A 181 -0.71 5.54 7.16
CA ASN A 181 -0.72 5.35 8.61
C ASN A 181 -0.13 6.56 9.34
N PHE A 182 0.98 7.11 8.85
CA PHE A 182 1.59 8.31 9.42
C PHE A 182 0.62 9.51 9.42
N TRP A 183 -0.10 9.75 8.32
CA TRP A 183 -1.07 10.85 8.26
C TRP A 183 -2.22 10.69 9.26
N VAL A 184 -2.79 9.49 9.37
CA VAL A 184 -3.87 9.23 10.34
C VAL A 184 -3.38 9.37 11.77
N LYS A 185 -2.26 8.71 12.06
CA LYS A 185 -1.82 8.44 13.44
C LYS A 185 -0.97 9.56 14.02
N VAL A 186 -0.41 10.44 13.18
CA VAL A 186 0.49 11.51 13.62
C VAL A 186 -0.03 12.88 13.25
N ILE A 187 -0.49 13.09 12.01
CA ILE A 187 -0.87 14.42 11.52
C ILE A 187 -2.32 14.77 11.86
N TYR A 188 -3.26 13.87 11.55
CA TYR A 188 -4.70 14.08 11.76
C TYR A 188 -5.23 13.41 13.02
N GLN A 189 -4.34 13.09 13.96
CA GLN A 189 -4.72 12.54 15.24
C GLN A 189 -5.55 13.58 16.02
N ALA A 190 -6.73 13.18 16.49
CA ALA A 190 -7.50 14.03 17.39
C ALA A 190 -6.79 14.18 18.74
N GLN A 191 -6.95 15.36 19.35
CA GLN A 191 -6.34 15.70 20.63
C GLN A 191 -7.38 15.70 21.76
N GLY A 192 -6.93 15.36 22.97
CA GLY A 192 -7.76 15.42 24.17
C GLY A 192 -8.97 14.49 24.12
N SER A 193 -10.13 14.96 24.60
CA SER A 193 -11.36 14.17 24.68
C SER A 193 -11.95 13.75 23.32
N SER A 194 -11.42 14.29 22.22
CA SER A 194 -11.84 13.94 20.86
C SER A 194 -11.03 12.80 20.25
N ALA A 195 -10.01 12.29 20.96
CA ALA A 195 -9.22 11.13 20.56
C ALA A 195 -10.05 9.84 20.69
N SER A 196 -11.01 9.65 19.79
CA SER A 196 -11.95 8.52 19.78
C SER A 196 -11.84 7.68 18.51
N TRP A 197 -12.40 6.47 18.58
CA TRP A 197 -12.57 5.60 17.42
C TRP A 197 -13.45 6.24 16.34
N ASP A 198 -14.54 6.91 16.73
CA ASP A 198 -15.42 7.63 15.80
C ASP A 198 -14.65 8.68 14.98
N TRP A 199 -13.69 9.37 15.60
CA TRP A 199 -12.82 10.31 14.89
C TRP A 199 -11.92 9.60 13.89
N LEU A 200 -11.24 8.52 14.31
CA LEU A 200 -10.36 7.74 13.44
C LEU A 200 -11.11 7.15 12.25
N GLU A 201 -12.31 6.62 12.48
CA GLU A 201 -13.20 6.10 11.45
C GLU A 201 -13.57 7.20 10.44
N THR A 202 -13.91 8.39 10.93
CA THR A 202 -14.34 9.53 10.10
C THR A 202 -13.19 10.12 9.28
N VAL A 203 -12.00 10.28 9.89
CA VAL A 203 -10.89 11.01 9.26
C VAL A 203 -10.14 10.16 8.24
N SER A 204 -10.10 8.84 8.42
CA SER A 204 -9.30 7.92 7.59
C SER A 204 -9.68 7.96 6.09
N PRO A 205 -10.97 7.92 5.70
CA PRO A 205 -11.36 8.05 4.29
C PRO A 205 -11.02 9.42 3.68
N CYS A 206 -10.91 10.45 4.52
CA CYS A 206 -10.76 11.85 4.09
C CYS A 206 -9.30 12.26 3.81
N ILE A 207 -8.30 11.44 4.16
CA ILE A 207 -6.87 11.81 4.13
C ILE A 207 -6.43 12.38 2.78
N ASN A 208 -6.87 11.77 1.67
CA ASN A 208 -6.46 12.23 0.33
C ASN A 208 -6.95 13.65 0.05
N VAL A 209 -8.19 13.96 0.43
CA VAL A 209 -8.81 15.28 0.25
C VAL A 209 -8.15 16.29 1.19
N LEU A 210 -7.96 15.93 2.46
CA LEU A 210 -7.30 16.79 3.45
C LEU A 210 -5.88 17.15 3.02
N ARG A 211 -5.14 16.19 2.47
CA ARG A 211 -3.79 16.42 1.94
C ARG A 211 -3.79 17.32 0.72
N ALA A 212 -4.70 17.12 -0.22
CA ALA A 212 -4.83 17.99 -1.40
C ALA A 212 -5.14 19.43 -0.99
N LEU A 213 -6.04 19.60 -0.02
CA LEU A 213 -6.39 20.91 0.55
C LEU A 213 -5.19 21.57 1.24
N ALA A 214 -4.45 20.84 2.07
CA ALA A 214 -3.26 21.37 2.74
C ALA A 214 -2.17 21.80 1.75
N MET A 215 -1.96 21.03 0.67
CA MET A 215 -1.02 21.39 -0.39
C MET A 215 -1.47 22.64 -1.15
N GLN A 216 -2.77 22.77 -1.44
CA GLN A 216 -3.32 23.95 -2.09
C GLN A 216 -3.14 25.19 -1.21
N MET A 217 -3.54 25.12 0.07
CA MET A 217 -3.39 26.23 1.00
C MET A 217 -1.92 26.67 1.11
N ASN A 218 -0.98 25.73 1.25
CA ASN A 218 0.44 26.08 1.29
C ASN A 218 0.94 26.74 0.00
N GLY A 219 0.44 26.32 -1.17
CA GLY A 219 0.75 26.97 -2.43
C GLY A 219 0.26 28.42 -2.46
N ASP A 220 -0.97 28.64 -2.01
CA ASP A 220 -1.61 29.95 -2.00
C ASP A 220 -0.95 30.91 -0.99
N PHE A 221 -0.56 30.42 0.20
CA PHE A 221 0.09 31.24 1.24
C PHE A 221 1.58 31.52 1.00
N MET A 222 2.28 30.75 0.17
CA MET A 222 3.69 30.97 -0.16
C MET A 222 3.90 31.87 -1.40
N LEU A 223 2.83 32.13 -2.15
CA LEU A 223 2.81 33.02 -3.31
C LEU A 223 2.15 34.38 -3.02
N GLY A 224 1.62 34.58 -1.81
CA GLY A 224 1.00 35.81 -1.32
C GLY A 224 1.95 36.71 -0.53
#